data_AF-A0A3M0L8A7-F1
#
_entry.id   AF-A0A3M0L8A7-F1
#
_cell.length_a   1.000
_cell.length_b   1.000
_cell.length_c   1.000
_cell.angle_alpha   90.00
_cell.angle_beta   90.00
_cell.angle_gamma   90.00
#
_symmetry.space_group_name_H-M   'P 1'
#
loop_
_entity.id
_entity.type
_entity.pdbx_description
1 polymer ?
#
loop_
_entity_poly.entity_id
_entity_poly.type
_entity_poly.pdbx_seq_one_letter_code
_entity_poly.pdbx_strand_id
1 'polypeptide(L)'
;MVERTHGTIKRVLHQQQRVLKAETPAVRLARALFTINFLNCSFESLNPPIIRHFGASSLFSIRERPLVMVRDPESGRTEGPHDLVTWGRGYACVSTPTGPRWIPSKWVKPYVPKGSVSKQSSVRK
;
A
#
# COMPACT_ATOMS: atom_id res chain seq x y z
N MET A 1 8.19 -5.12 9.37
CA MET A 1 8.45 -5.30 7.92
C MET A 1 9.68 -6.15 7.68
N VAL A 2 10.79 -5.88 8.37
CA VAL A 2 12.05 -6.64 8.27
C VAL A 2 11.86 -8.14 8.49
N GLU A 3 11.12 -8.56 9.52
CA GLU A 3 10.86 -9.99 9.78
C GLU A 3 10.17 -10.72 8.62
N ARG A 4 9.21 -10.06 7.94
CA ARG A 4 8.57 -10.63 6.75
C ARG A 4 9.57 -10.77 5.61
N THR A 5 10.41 -9.76 5.40
CA THR A 5 11.48 -9.79 4.39
C THR A 5 12.48 -10.91 4.68
N HIS A 6 12.89 -11.07 5.93
CA HIS A 6 13.76 -12.16 6.36
C HIS A 6 13.15 -13.53 6.07
N GLY A 7 11.86 -13.70 6.37
CA GLY A 7 11.10 -14.90 6.02
C GLY A 7 11.11 -15.19 4.51
N THR A 8 10.95 -14.16 3.67
CA THR A 8 11.05 -14.30 2.21
C THR A 8 12.45 -14.70 1.77
N ILE A 9 13.50 -14.07 2.29
CA ILE A 9 14.89 -14.39 1.95
C ILE A 9 15.21 -15.85 2.33
N LYS A 10 14.87 -16.28 3.55
CA LYS A 10 15.05 -17.67 4.00
C LYS A 10 14.35 -18.67 3.09
N ARG A 11 13.12 -18.37 2.67
CA ARG A 11 12.36 -19.23 1.75
C ARG A 11 13.08 -19.43 0.41
N VAL A 12 13.55 -18.35 -0.20
CA VAL A 12 14.27 -18.41 -1.49
C VAL A 12 15.59 -19.16 -1.34
N LEU A 13 16.36 -18.90 -0.27
CA LEU A 13 17.61 -19.61 0.01
C LEU A 13 17.40 -21.13 0.18
N HIS A 14 16.31 -21.53 0.85
CA HIS A 14 15.95 -22.94 1.00
C HIS A 14 15.54 -23.59 -0.33
N GLN A 15 14.82 -22.86 -1.19
CA GLN A 15 14.45 -23.34 -2.53
C GLN A 15 15.69 -23.55 -3.41
N GLN A 16 16.65 -22.62 -3.38
CA GLN A 16 17.90 -22.73 -4.15
C GLN A 16 18.75 -23.95 -3.73
N GLN A 17 18.77 -24.28 -2.45
CA GLN A 17 19.52 -25.43 -1.92
C GLN A 17 19.04 -26.77 -2.46
N ARG A 18 17.78 -26.86 -2.89
CA ARG A 18 17.24 -28.07 -3.54
C ARG A 18 17.81 -28.30 -4.94
N VAL A 19 18.34 -27.26 -5.58
CA VAL A 19 18.77 -27.29 -6.99
C VAL A 19 20.30 -27.29 -7.11
N LEU A 20 21.02 -26.59 -6.24
CA LEU A 20 22.47 -26.37 -6.36
C LEU A 20 23.18 -26.59 -5.01
N LYS A 21 24.14 -27.54 -4.98
CA LYS A 21 24.85 -27.96 -3.75
C LYS A 21 26.25 -27.34 -3.55
N ALA A 22 26.82 -26.67 -4.56
CA ALA A 22 28.25 -26.32 -4.57
C ALA A 22 28.58 -24.81 -4.67
N GLU A 23 27.63 -23.90 -4.37
CA GLU A 23 27.88 -22.45 -4.42
C GLU A 23 28.33 -21.87 -3.07
N THR A 24 29.15 -20.82 -3.11
CA THR A 24 29.55 -20.08 -1.90
C THR A 24 28.35 -19.34 -1.27
N PRO A 25 28.35 -19.09 0.05
CA PRO A 25 27.25 -18.37 0.71
C PRO A 25 26.94 -16.99 0.09
N ALA A 26 27.97 -16.28 -0.37
CA ALA A 26 27.81 -14.96 -1.00
C ALA A 26 27.08 -15.05 -2.35
N VAL A 27 27.45 -16.01 -3.20
CA VAL A 27 26.79 -16.24 -4.50
C VAL A 27 25.34 -16.65 -4.31
N ARG A 28 25.07 -17.52 -3.33
CA ARG A 28 23.69 -17.92 -2.98
C ARG A 28 22.84 -16.72 -2.57
N LEU A 29 23.36 -15.87 -1.69
CA LEU A 29 22.66 -14.67 -1.25
C LEU A 29 22.43 -13.69 -2.42
N ALA A 30 23.45 -13.42 -3.23
CA ALA A 30 23.34 -12.53 -4.37
C ALA A 30 22.25 -12.99 -5.36
N ARG A 31 22.19 -14.30 -5.65
CA ARG A 31 21.12 -14.89 -6.49
C ARG A 31 19.75 -14.74 -5.86
N ALA A 32 19.62 -14.99 -4.55
CA ALA A 32 18.34 -14.84 -3.85
C ALA A 32 17.83 -13.40 -3.92
N LEU A 33 18.71 -12.42 -3.67
CA LEU A 33 18.39 -11.00 -3.78
C LEU A 33 18.06 -10.60 -5.23
N PHE A 34 18.76 -11.16 -6.21
CA PHE A 34 18.45 -10.93 -7.61
C PHE A 34 17.02 -11.38 -7.95
N THR A 35 16.65 -12.62 -7.57
CA THR A 35 15.29 -13.11 -7.75
C THR A 35 14.25 -12.23 -7.05
N ILE A 36 14.51 -11.86 -5.79
CA ILE A 36 13.57 -11.06 -5.00
C ILE A 36 13.37 -9.66 -5.58
N ASN A 37 14.45 -8.99 -6.03
CA ASN A 37 14.39 -7.58 -6.42
C ASN A 37 14.07 -7.35 -7.90
N PHE A 38 14.45 -8.28 -8.78
CA PHE A 38 14.37 -8.10 -10.24
C PHE A 38 13.35 -9.02 -10.91
N LEU A 39 13.05 -10.20 -10.33
CA LEU A 39 12.18 -11.20 -10.96
C LEU A 39 10.84 -11.39 -10.25
N ASN A 40 10.71 -10.92 -9.00
CA ASN A 40 9.50 -11.11 -8.22
C ASN A 40 8.42 -10.11 -8.63
N CYS A 41 7.44 -10.58 -9.39
CA CYS A 41 6.23 -9.85 -9.74
C CYS A 41 5.01 -10.56 -9.15
N SER A 42 3.94 -9.81 -8.86
CA SER A 42 2.66 -10.39 -8.46
C SER A 42 1.56 -9.96 -9.43
N PHE A 43 0.42 -10.65 -9.40
CA PHE A 43 -0.76 -10.27 -10.17
C PHE A 43 -1.21 -8.82 -9.89
N GLU A 44 -1.04 -8.37 -8.65
CA GLU A 44 -1.41 -7.01 -8.20
C GLU A 44 -0.32 -5.96 -8.49
N SER A 45 0.90 -6.41 -8.80
CA SER A 45 2.09 -5.58 -8.97
C SER A 45 2.98 -6.21 -10.03
N LEU A 46 2.67 -5.92 -11.29
CA LEU A 46 3.44 -6.40 -12.44
C LEU A 46 4.87 -5.85 -12.47
N ASN A 47 5.11 -4.74 -11.77
CA ASN A 47 6.42 -4.13 -11.66
C ASN A 47 7.25 -4.78 -10.54
N PRO A 48 8.46 -5.28 -10.84
CA PRO A 48 9.35 -5.81 -9.82
C PRO A 48 9.83 -4.70 -8.87
N PRO A 49 10.27 -5.03 -7.64
CA PRO A 49 10.67 -4.05 -6.63
C PRO A 49 11.68 -3.00 -7.11
N ILE A 50 12.61 -3.39 -7.99
CA ILE A 50 13.61 -2.48 -8.56
C ILE A 50 13.01 -1.27 -9.27
N ILE A 51 11.90 -1.46 -10.01
CA ILE A 51 11.21 -0.38 -10.73
C ILE A 51 10.54 0.58 -9.75
N ARG A 52 10.03 0.07 -8.63
CA ARG A 52 9.41 0.89 -7.57
C ARG A 52 10.45 1.68 -6.80
N HIS A 53 11.64 1.10 -6.59
CA HIS A 53 12.73 1.75 -5.86
C HIS A 53 13.31 2.94 -6.62
N PHE A 54 13.58 2.79 -7.93
CA PHE A 54 14.19 3.84 -8.75
C PHE A 54 13.17 4.70 -9.53
N GLY A 55 11.96 4.20 -9.80
CA GLY A 55 10.92 4.89 -10.57
C GLY A 55 9.96 5.75 -9.76
N ALA A 56 10.27 6.02 -8.49
CA ALA A 56 9.33 6.62 -7.53
C ALA A 56 8.86 8.04 -7.86
N SER A 57 9.49 8.76 -8.79
CA SER A 57 9.24 10.19 -8.98
C SER A 57 8.15 10.55 -10.00
N SER A 58 7.85 9.72 -11.01
CA SER A 58 6.84 10.05 -12.04
C SER A 58 5.71 9.04 -12.20
N LEU A 59 5.97 7.75 -11.97
CA LEU A 59 4.97 6.69 -12.14
C LEU A 59 4.02 6.54 -10.95
N PHE A 60 4.44 7.00 -9.77
CA PHE A 60 3.69 6.88 -8.51
C PHE A 60 3.22 8.24 -7.96
N SER A 61 3.38 9.34 -8.72
CA SER A 61 2.78 10.61 -8.33
C SER A 61 1.26 10.48 -8.41
N ILE A 62 0.62 10.34 -7.26
CA ILE A 62 -0.84 10.30 -7.15
C ILE A 62 -1.36 11.69 -7.55
N ARG A 63 -1.89 11.78 -8.77
CA ARG A 63 -2.48 13.02 -9.32
C ARG A 63 -3.84 13.32 -8.70
N GLU A 64 -4.59 12.28 -8.35
CA GLU A 64 -5.88 12.38 -7.68
C GLU A 64 -5.77 11.86 -6.25
N ARG A 65 -6.04 12.73 -5.27
CA ARG A 65 -6.07 12.35 -3.85
C ARG A 65 -7.53 12.19 -3.42
N PRO A 66 -8.11 10.98 -3.49
CA PRO A 66 -9.49 10.81 -3.11
C PRO A 66 -9.68 11.12 -1.62
N LEU A 67 -10.83 11.71 -1.31
CA LEU A 67 -11.21 12.06 0.05
C LEU A 67 -11.65 10.81 0.83
N VAL A 68 -11.16 10.71 2.06
CA VAL A 68 -11.50 9.61 2.98
C VAL A 68 -11.91 10.12 4.36
N MET A 69 -12.84 9.40 4.98
CA MET A 69 -13.19 9.53 6.38
C MET A 69 -12.34 8.58 7.21
N VAL A 70 -11.84 9.05 8.34
CA VAL A 70 -10.87 8.34 9.19
C VAL A 70 -11.43 8.22 10.59
N ARG A 71 -11.47 7.02 11.14
CA ARG A 71 -11.77 6.83 12.57
C ARG A 71 -10.51 7.11 13.38
N ASP A 72 -10.60 8.11 14.26
CA ASP A 72 -9.53 8.46 15.17
C ASP A 72 -9.32 7.34 16.21
N PRO A 73 -8.10 6.78 16.34
CA PRO A 73 -7.79 5.77 17.35
C PRO A 73 -8.10 6.20 18.77
N GLU A 74 -7.87 7.48 19.09
CA GLU A 74 -7.89 7.97 20.48
C GLU A 74 -9.33 8.27 20.93
N SER A 75 -10.07 9.06 20.15
CA SER A 75 -11.45 9.43 20.47
C SER A 75 -12.49 8.44 19.94
N GLY A 76 -12.12 7.55 19.02
CA GLY A 76 -13.02 6.62 18.35
C GLY A 76 -14.01 7.29 17.38
N ARG A 77 -13.96 8.62 17.21
CA ARG A 77 -14.83 9.40 16.33
C ARG A 77 -14.35 9.32 14.89
N THR A 78 -15.25 9.59 13.95
CA THR A 78 -14.90 9.65 12.53
C THR A 78 -14.66 11.11 12.13
N GLU A 79 -13.47 11.38 11.62
CA GLU A 79 -12.98 12.71 11.21
C GLU A 79 -12.70 12.74 9.70
N GLY A 80 -12.65 13.94 9.14
CA GLY A 80 -12.40 14.17 7.71
C GLY A 80 -13.51 14.99 7.03
N PRO A 81 -13.47 15.11 5.69
CA PRO A 81 -12.64 14.33 4.77
C PRO A 81 -11.15 14.72 4.76
N HIS A 82 -10.26 13.75 4.60
CA HIS A 82 -8.81 13.93 4.41
C HIS A 82 -8.37 13.39 3.06
N ASP A 83 -7.33 13.97 2.47
CA ASP A 83 -6.70 13.46 1.26
C ASP A 83 -6.01 12.12 1.53
N LEU A 84 -6.31 11.10 0.73
CA LEU A 84 -5.58 9.84 0.76
C LEU A 84 -4.22 9.99 0.06
N VAL A 85 -3.15 9.65 0.79
CA VAL A 85 -1.78 9.64 0.26
C VAL A 85 -1.40 8.26 -0.27
N THR A 86 -1.74 7.18 0.43
CA THR A 86 -1.57 5.80 -0.08
C THR A 86 -2.41 4.82 0.73
N TRP A 87 -2.80 3.70 0.13
CA TRP A 87 -3.56 2.65 0.81
C TRP A 87 -2.95 1.28 0.50
N GLY A 88 -2.36 0.65 1.52
CA GLY A 88 -1.77 -0.67 1.42
C GLY A 88 -2.56 -1.74 2.18
N ARG A 89 -2.04 -2.96 2.18
CA ARG A 89 -2.59 -4.06 2.99
C ARG A 89 -2.31 -3.82 4.48
N GLY A 90 -3.31 -3.28 5.18
CA GLY A 90 -3.35 -3.15 6.64
C GLY A 90 -3.24 -1.72 7.15
N TYR A 91 -2.63 -0.81 6.38
CA TYR A 91 -2.52 0.60 6.72
C TYR A 91 -2.74 1.50 5.51
N ALA A 92 -3.24 2.71 5.77
CA ALA A 92 -3.36 3.80 4.83
C ALA A 92 -2.68 5.04 5.41
N CYS A 93 -2.09 5.85 4.53
CA CYS A 93 -1.55 7.16 4.88
C CYS A 93 -2.52 8.23 4.37
N VAL A 94 -2.89 9.16 5.25
CA VAL A 94 -3.77 10.30 4.94
C VAL A 94 -3.05 11.60 5.24
N SER A 95 -3.32 12.64 4.47
CA SER A 95 -2.79 13.99 4.72
C SER A 95 -3.77 14.73 5.63
N THR A 96 -3.37 14.99 6.88
CA THR A 96 -4.11 15.86 7.80
C THR A 96 -3.47 17.24 7.85
N PRO A 97 -4.13 18.26 8.43
CA PRO A 97 -3.51 19.59 8.62
C PRO A 97 -2.22 19.56 9.44
N THR A 98 -2.03 18.55 10.30
CA THR A 98 -0.82 18.35 11.10
C THR A 98 0.25 17.54 10.37
N GLY A 99 0.01 17.13 9.12
CA GLY A 99 0.92 16.31 8.31
C GLY A 99 0.40 14.90 7.99
N PRO A 100 1.23 14.07 7.33
CA PRO A 100 0.84 12.71 6.97
C PRO A 100 0.69 11.81 8.21
N ARG A 101 -0.41 11.07 8.29
CA ARG A 101 -0.72 10.15 9.38
C ARG A 101 -1.00 8.74 8.87
N TRP A 102 -0.41 7.74 9.52
CA TRP A 102 -0.68 6.33 9.26
C TRP A 102 -1.85 5.81 10.10
N ILE A 103 -2.86 5.27 9.43
CA ILE A 103 -4.08 4.74 10.04
C ILE A 103 -4.27 3.29 9.61
N PRO A 104 -4.69 2.38 10.50
CA PRO A 104 -5.13 1.04 10.10
C PRO A 104 -6.21 1.10 9.01
N SER A 105 -6.04 0.36 7.90
CA SER A 105 -6.95 0.42 6.74
C SER A 105 -8.43 0.18 7.11
N LYS A 106 -8.69 -0.63 8.13
CA LYS A 106 -10.04 -0.93 8.65
C LYS A 106 -10.77 0.28 9.23
N TRP A 107 -10.07 1.37 9.51
CA TRP A 107 -10.60 2.61 10.06
C TRP A 107 -10.71 3.73 9.02
N VAL A 108 -10.38 3.43 7.76
CA VAL A 108 -10.50 4.37 6.65
C VAL A 108 -11.68 3.97 5.79
N LYS A 109 -12.51 4.95 5.41
CA LYS A 109 -13.66 4.76 4.52
C LYS A 109 -13.64 5.82 3.40
N PRO A 110 -13.95 5.48 2.14
CA PRO A 110 -14.14 6.47 1.10
C PRO A 110 -15.19 7.52 1.51
N TYR A 111 -14.92 8.79 1.24
CA TYR A 111 -15.91 9.84 1.44
C TYR A 111 -17.00 9.76 0.37
N VAL A 112 -18.26 9.78 0.81
CA VAL A 112 -19.43 9.86 -0.08
C VAL A 112 -20.10 11.21 0.18
N PRO A 113 -20.12 12.13 -0.81
CA PRO A 113 -20.85 13.39 -0.67
C PRO A 113 -22.32 13.11 -0.37
N LYS A 114 -22.85 13.71 0.70
CA LYS A 114 -24.30 13.64 0.97
C LYS A 114 -24.99 14.55 -0.04
N GLY A 115 -25.65 13.96 -1.04
CA GLY A 115 -26.45 14.73 -1.99
C GLY A 115 -27.53 15.54 -1.26
N SER A 116 -27.63 16.83 -1.56
CA SER A 116 -28.81 17.62 -1.26
C SER A 116 -29.96 17.05 -2.10
N VAL A 117 -30.74 16.14 -1.52
CA VAL A 117 -32.01 15.74 -2.12
C VAL A 117 -32.94 16.96 -2.02
N SER A 118 -32.98 17.79 -3.05
CA SER A 118 -34.00 18.82 -3.18
C SER A 118 -35.34 18.11 -3.25
N LYS A 119 -36.13 18.17 -2.18
CA LYS A 119 -37.55 17.79 -2.20
C LYS A 119 -38.25 18.70 -3.20
N GLN A 120 -38.41 18.26 -4.45
CA GLN A 120 -39.43 18.83 -5.32
C GLN A 120 -40.79 18.31 -4.82
N SER A 121 -41.40 19.08 -3.93
CA SER A 121 -42.82 19.01 -3.65
C SER A 121 -43.58 19.41 -4.94
N SER A 122 -43.93 18.43 -5.76
CA SER A 122 -44.89 18.63 -6.84
C SER A 122 -46.28 18.72 -6.25
N VAL A 123 -46.72 19.95 -5.96
CA VAL A 123 -48.15 20.28 -5.85
C VAL A 123 -48.75 20.15 -7.24
N ARG A 124 -49.77 19.30 -7.40
CA ARG A 124 -50.71 19.44 -8.53
C ARG A 124 -52.14 19.54 -7.99
N LYS A 125 -52.79 20.57 -8.53
CA LYS A 125 -54.18 20.99 -8.38
C LYS A 125 -55.16 19.90 -8.77
#